data_AF-A0A8B0SK68-F1
#
_entry.id   AF-A0A8B0SK68-F1
#
_cell.length_a   1.000
_cell.length_b   1.000
_cell.length_c   1.000
_cell.angle_alpha   90.00
_cell.angle_beta   90.00
_cell.angle_gamma   90.00
#
_symmetry.space_group_name_H-M   'P 1'
#
loop_
_entity.id
_entity.type
_entity.pdbx_description
1 polymer ?
#
loop_
_entity_poly.entity_id
_entity_poly.type
_entity_poly.pdbx_seq_one_letter_code
_entity_poly.pdbx_strand_id
1 'polypeptide(L)' 'MGKGGLFSYVLDARKKYPDSTLADLYDPRSMPPDLVKAHKALDKAVEQAYRKEKFVDDMERLGFLFERYQELAKS' A
#
# COMPACT_ATOMS: atom_id res chain seq x y z
N MET A 1 6.17 -0.66 21.47
CA MET A 1 5.89 -0.75 20.02
C MET A 1 6.63 -1.97 19.50
N GLY A 2 5.92 -2.98 18.98
CA GLY A 2 6.52 -4.25 18.53
C GLY A 2 7.41 -4.06 17.30
N LYS A 3 8.46 -4.88 17.19
CA LYS A 3 9.49 -4.87 16.15
C LYS A 3 8.95 -5.31 14.76
N GLY A 4 8.02 -4.55 14.17
CA GLY A 4 7.47 -4.83 12.83
C GLY A 4 7.71 -3.68 11.85
N GLY A 5 7.96 -4.00 10.57
CA GLY A 5 8.01 -3.02 9.48
C GLY A 5 6.63 -2.43 9.16
N LEU A 6 6.54 -1.52 8.19
CA LEU A 6 5.29 -0.78 7.86
C LEU A 6 4.05 -1.66 7.63
N PHE A 7 4.22 -2.89 7.15
CA PHE A 7 3.14 -3.88 7.04
C PHE A 7 2.48 -4.23 8.38
N SER A 8 3.22 -4.26 9.49
CA SER A 8 2.64 -4.53 10.81
C SER A 8 1.67 -3.43 11.22
N TYR A 9 1.85 -2.19 10.76
CA TYR A 9 0.91 -1.11 11.05
C TYR A 9 -0.47 -1.33 10.40
N VAL A 10 -0.51 -1.93 9.21
CA VAL A 10 -1.78 -2.31 8.56
C VAL A 10 -2.46 -3.42 9.36
N LEU A 11 -1.70 -4.42 9.82
CA LEU A 11 -2.23 -5.49 10.66
C LEU A 11 -2.74 -4.97 12.00
N ASP A 12 -1.99 -4.09 12.64
CA ASP A 12 -2.36 -3.50 13.93
C ASP A 12 -3.56 -2.56 13.81
N ALA A 13 -3.70 -1.85 12.69
CA ALA A 13 -4.90 -1.06 12.41
C ALA A 13 -6.13 -1.97 12.23
N ARG A 14 -6.04 -3.05 11.43
CA ARG A 14 -7.14 -4.02 11.24
C ARG A 14 -7.60 -4.63 12.57
N LYS A 15 -6.67 -4.99 13.46
CA LYS A 15 -6.97 -5.61 14.77
C LYS A 15 -7.82 -4.73 15.71
N LYS A 16 -7.88 -3.42 15.49
CA LYS A 16 -8.71 -2.50 16.30
C LYS A 16 -10.21 -2.62 16.00
N TYR A 17 -10.57 -3.33 14.93
CA TYR A 17 -11.95 -3.44 14.45
C TYR A 17 -12.37 -4.92 14.39
N PRO A 18 -12.51 -5.60 15.55
CA PRO A 18 -12.74 -7.05 15.61
C PRO A 18 -14.10 -7.48 15.04
N ASP A 19 -15.09 -6.59 15.03
CA ASP A 19 -16.44 -6.86 14.54
C ASP A 19 -16.62 -6.53 13.04
N SER A 20 -15.59 -5.97 12.40
CA SER A 20 -15.61 -5.61 10.98
C SER A 20 -15.02 -6.72 10.12
N THR A 21 -15.69 -7.03 9.01
CA THR A 21 -15.11 -7.89 7.97
C THR A 21 -14.02 -7.13 7.19
N LEU A 22 -13.22 -7.84 6.41
CA LEU A 22 -12.32 -7.17 5.46
C LEU A 22 -13.08 -6.37 4.41
N ALA A 23 -14.31 -6.75 4.05
CA ALA A 23 -15.11 -5.94 3.13
C ALA A 23 -15.45 -4.58 3.75
N ASP A 24 -15.87 -4.57 5.02
CA ASP A 24 -16.20 -3.33 5.75
C ASP A 24 -14.97 -2.41 5.89
N LEU A 25 -13.82 -3.01 6.21
CA LEU A 25 -12.57 -2.27 6.37
C LEU A 25 -11.99 -1.72 5.07
N TYR A 26 -12.43 -2.22 3.92
CA TYR A 26 -11.91 -1.82 2.59
C TYR A 26 -12.96 -1.17 1.69
N ASP A 27 -14.18 -0.89 2.18
CA ASP A 27 -15.08 0.03 1.47
C ASP A 27 -14.41 1.43 1.41
N PRO A 28 -14.17 1.99 0.20
CA PRO A 28 -13.49 3.27 0.05
C PRO A 28 -14.18 4.45 0.75
N ARG A 29 -15.47 4.32 1.07
CA ARG A 29 -16.27 5.36 1.73
C ARG A 29 -16.20 5.28 3.25
N SER A 30 -15.83 4.12 3.80
CA SER A 30 -15.84 3.88 5.25
C SER A 30 -14.55 3.29 5.81
N MET A 31 -13.49 3.14 5.01
CA MET A 31 -12.18 2.69 5.49
C MET A 31 -11.73 3.57 6.67
N PRO A 32 -11.41 2.98 7.84
CA PRO A 32 -11.00 3.77 9.00
C PRO A 32 -9.76 4.64 8.74
N PRO A 33 -9.72 5.89 9.23
CA PRO A 33 -8.63 6.82 8.91
C PRO A 33 -7.23 6.32 9.31
N ASP A 34 -7.11 5.52 10.37
CA ASP A 34 -5.83 4.96 10.80
C ASP A 34 -5.37 3.80 9.89
N LEU A 35 -6.31 3.02 9.35
CA LEU A 35 -6.04 2.03 8.31
C LEU A 35 -5.62 2.69 7.00
N VAL A 36 -6.30 3.78 6.58
CA VAL A 36 -5.88 4.61 5.43
C VAL A 36 -4.46 5.12 5.63
N LYS A 37 -4.14 5.63 6.82
CA LYS A 37 -2.80 6.15 7.15
C LYS A 37 -1.74 5.05 7.11
N ALA A 38 -2.06 3.86 7.60
CA ALA A 38 -1.15 2.72 7.57
C ALA A 38 -0.82 2.30 6.13
N HIS A 39 -1.82 2.22 5.24
CA HIS A 39 -1.61 1.95 3.81
C HIS A 39 -0.78 3.02 3.14
N LYS A 40 -1.10 4.30 3.32
CA LYS A 40 -0.31 5.40 2.74
C LYS A 40 1.17 5.35 3.13
N ALA A 41 1.47 4.93 4.36
CA ALA A 41 2.84 4.75 4.81
C ALA A 41 3.52 3.57 4.11
N LEU A 42 2.82 2.44 3.99
CA LEU A 42 3.29 1.25 3.28
C LEU A 42 3.52 1.54 1.80
N ASP A 43 2.53 2.14 1.12
CA ASP A 43 2.59 2.50 -0.30
C ASP A 43 3.80 3.37 -0.61
N LYS A 44 4.03 4.41 0.22
CA LYS A 44 5.20 5.28 0.05
C LYS A 44 6.51 4.51 0.11
N ALA A 45 6.64 3.53 1.01
CA ALA A 45 7.87 2.74 1.10
C ALA A 45 8.02 1.76 -0.07
N VAL A 46 6.92 1.21 -0.58
CA VAL A 46 6.92 0.38 -1.79
C VAL A 46 7.32 1.22 -3.01
N GLU A 47 6.73 2.40 -3.19
CA GLU A 47 7.11 3.32 -4.28
C GLU A 47 8.61 3.67 -4.22
N GLN A 48 9.13 3.95 -3.02
CA GLN A 48 10.56 4.22 -2.80
C GLN A 48 11.47 3.03 -3.10
N ALA A 49 10.96 1.79 -2.99
CA ALA A 49 11.70 0.60 -3.37
C ALA A 49 11.78 0.43 -4.90
N TYR A 50 10.82 0.97 -5.64
CA TYR A 50 10.81 0.96 -7.11
C TYR A 50 11.63 2.10 -7.72
N ARG A 51 11.53 3.32 -7.20
CA ARG A 51 12.31 4.49 -7.65
C ARG A 51 12.38 5.59 -6.59
N LYS A 52 13.28 6.56 -6.77
CA LYS A 52 13.48 7.65 -5.79
C LYS A 52 12.38 8.71 -5.86
N GLU A 53 11.91 9.03 -7.06
CA GLU A 53 10.90 10.04 -7.34
C GLU A 53 9.50 9.48 -7.11
N LYS A 54 8.58 10.28 -6.58
CA LYS A 54 7.16 9.89 -6.48
C LYS A 54 6.53 9.74 -7.86
N PHE A 55 5.49 8.91 -7.96
CA PHE A 55 4.59 8.94 -9.11
C PHE A 55 3.63 10.12 -8.99
N VAL A 56 3.33 10.76 -10.12
CA VAL A 56 2.41 11.89 -10.26
C VAL A 56 0.97 11.39 -10.21
N ASP A 57 0.68 10.28 -10.88
CA ASP A 57 -0.64 9.65 -10.92
C ASP A 57 -0.54 8.14 -11.17
N ASP A 58 -1.71 7.49 -11.22
CA ASP A 58 -1.82 6.05 -11.44
C ASP A 58 -1.38 5.63 -12.86
N MET A 59 -1.47 6.52 -13.85
CA MET A 59 -1.07 6.24 -15.23
C MET A 59 0.45 6.19 -15.36
N GLU A 60 1.17 7.14 -14.74
CA GLU A 60 2.62 7.10 -14.66
C GLU A 60 3.10 5.85 -13.92
N ARG A 61 2.44 5.52 -12.80
CA ARG A 61 2.76 4.30 -12.03
C ARG A 61 2.60 3.06 -12.89
N LEU A 62 1.49 2.96 -13.63
CA LEU A 62 1.21 1.82 -14.50
C LEU A 62 2.22 1.71 -15.65
N GLY A 63 2.54 2.82 -16.32
CA GLY A 63 3.54 2.85 -17.39
C GLY A 63 4.91 2.36 -16.91
N PHE A 64 5.38 2.89 -15.78
CA PHE A 64 6.64 2.45 -15.17
C PHE A 64 6.64 0.94 -14.86
N LEU A 65 5.57 0.41 -14.26
CA LEU A 65 5.48 -1.01 -13.93
C LEU A 65 5.49 -1.90 -15.18
N PHE A 66 4.87 -1.46 -16.28
CA PHE A 66 4.94 -2.19 -17.55
C PHE A 66 6.35 -2.24 -18.13
N GLU A 67 7.11 -1.14 -18.07
CA GLU A 67 8.51 -1.13 -18.50
C GLU A 67 9.35 -2.12 -17.67
N ARG A 68 9.21 -2.09 -16.33
CA ARG A 68 9.88 -3.04 -15.43
C ARG A 68 9.51 -4.49 -15.76
N TYR A 69 8.24 -4.75 -16.02
CA TYR A 69 7.78 -6.09 -16.40
C TYR A 69 8.39 -6.55 -17.74
N GLN A 70 8.44 -5.69 -18.75
CA GLN A 70 9.04 -6.04 -20.05
C GLN A 70 10.53 -6.38 -19.93
N GLU A 71 11.27 -5.69 -19.06
CA GLU A 71 12.68 -6.03 -18.79
C GLU A 71 12.82 -7.42 -18.16
N LEU A 72 11.97 -7.76 -17.19
CA LEU A 72 11.98 -9.05 -16.50
C LEU A 72 11.44 -10.21 -17.36
N ALA A 73 10.52 -9.94 -18.29
CA ALA A 73 9.92 -10.97 -19.14
C ALA A 73 10.75 -11.29 -20.40
N LYS A 74 11.71 -10.42 -20.76
CA LYS A 74 12.65 -10.66 -21.86
C LYS A 74 13.83 -11.57 -21.48
N SER A 75 13.92 -11.99 -20.22
CA SER A 75 14.98 -12.86 -19.70
C SER A 75 14.58 -14.33 -19.66
#